data_AF-A0A3D2S258-F1
#
_entry.id   AF-A0A3D2S258-F1
#
_cell.length_a   1.000
_cell.length_b   1.000
_cell.length_c   1.000
_cell.angle_alpha   90.00
_cell.angle_beta   90.00
_cell.angle_gamma   90.00
#
_symmetry.space_group_name_H-M   'P 1'
#
loop_
_entity.id
_entity.type
_entity.pdbx_description
1 polymer ?
#
loop_
_entity_poly.entity_id
_entity_poly.type
_entity_poly.pdbx_seq_one_letter_code
_entity_poly.pdbx_strand_id
1 'polypeptide(L)'
;MGSDIVSLDHGLIVHLPFNKDLLNYSEVQLSLGSENLQLEEVVSSKSPTSHAVRFNGINSYLTIQGHPALQLDDFAISCWIETEWSTDVVGDIVSQFDPKTRHGFGLSLITNTGVTSTAQANYRNVHFGIDQGDRAVNWVNHGRPGNAVLVKALHVSNGYLYASTFEAGPEETGHLWLYEGPHKWRDLGSSPDRSNSISSIVSFSGSLYCCTGRYNSHGSALGPAKNTNPGGRVYRVESDGEWTYCGHPGIDDAVPEDQLIEGYETGKADMCGSLTVFKGQLFVTCYYRRGVFKYEGGECWKPVGLDKRLFSFTIYQGELYALANGGEVFRYIADHEWEYCGTPIGSTQTYGAAIYQGDLYVGTWPVGDIQRYVGGKSWEPISQAGDEQEIMAMAIYNQKLYAGSLPSADVWRLDAGRLTFIANLDSTPDVTYRRVWSMAVYGGKLFAGTLPMGQVMSLEVGVNATVDYALPCGWQHLVAMRVGKRLQVYVNGQCMADVLTGNDFNLHGLELPISIGSGAHAYYNGRMYDFRIYNRDLLQDEIMSLAGAR
;
A
#
# COMPACT_ATOMS: atom_id res chain seq x y z
N MET A 1 -31.95 -23.77 27.60
CA MET A 1 -30.82 -23.35 28.44
C MET A 1 -30.71 -21.86 28.23
N GLY A 2 -30.90 -21.07 29.28
CA GLY A 2 -30.96 -19.61 29.18
C GLY A 2 -29.64 -19.06 28.69
N SER A 3 -29.66 -18.29 27.60
CA SER A 3 -28.56 -17.41 27.23
C SER A 3 -28.57 -16.27 28.25
N ASP A 4 -27.67 -16.32 29.23
CA ASP A 4 -27.35 -15.12 29.99
C ASP A 4 -26.89 -14.07 28.97
N ILE A 5 -27.72 -13.04 28.75
CA ILE A 5 -27.36 -11.90 27.90
C ILE A 5 -26.27 -11.17 28.67
N VAL A 6 -25.02 -11.47 28.33
CA VAL A 6 -23.85 -10.74 28.84
C VAL A 6 -24.02 -9.28 28.42
N SER A 7 -23.98 -8.36 29.39
CA SER A 7 -24.06 -6.92 29.10
C SER A 7 -22.92 -6.54 28.15
N LEU A 8 -23.18 -5.64 27.18
CA LEU A 8 -22.13 -5.06 26.34
C LEU A 8 -21.07 -4.33 27.18
N ASP A 9 -21.37 -3.92 28.42
CA ASP A 9 -20.38 -3.27 29.30
C ASP A 9 -19.44 -4.29 29.97
N HIS A 10 -19.75 -5.58 29.93
CA HIS A 10 -18.89 -6.60 30.51
C HIS A 10 -17.53 -6.62 29.80
N GLY A 11 -16.44 -6.44 30.56
CA GLY A 11 -15.08 -6.41 30.03
C GLY A 11 -14.71 -5.14 29.25
N LEU A 12 -15.57 -4.11 29.24
CA LEU A 12 -15.31 -2.83 28.58
C LEU A 12 -14.28 -2.01 29.37
N ILE A 13 -13.11 -1.75 28.78
CA ILE A 13 -12.00 -0.99 29.40
C ILE A 13 -11.93 0.44 28.89
N VAL A 14 -12.27 0.64 27.62
CA VAL A 14 -12.27 1.95 26.97
C VAL A 14 -13.60 2.11 26.28
N HIS A 15 -14.27 3.24 26.51
CA HIS A 15 -15.41 3.68 25.73
C HIS A 15 -15.29 5.18 25.50
N LEU A 16 -15.00 5.55 24.27
CA LEU A 16 -14.96 6.93 23.81
C LEU A 16 -16.15 7.12 22.84
N PRO A 17 -17.29 7.65 23.33
CA PRO A 17 -18.50 7.76 22.50
C PRO A 17 -18.28 8.62 21.25
N PHE A 18 -17.41 9.63 21.34
CA PHE A 18 -17.08 10.56 20.25
C PHE A 18 -18.28 11.30 19.63
N ASN A 19 -19.43 11.29 20.28
CA ASN A 19 -20.63 12.02 19.86
C ASN A 19 -21.02 13.17 20.81
N LYS A 20 -20.19 13.44 21.83
CA LYS A 20 -20.45 14.48 22.84
C LYS A 20 -19.19 15.13 23.40
N ASP A 21 -18.16 14.34 23.65
CA ASP A 21 -16.87 14.76 24.21
C ASP A 21 -15.78 13.71 23.88
N LEU A 22 -14.58 13.92 24.42
CA LEU A 22 -13.42 13.03 24.27
C LEU A 22 -13.14 12.20 25.53
N LEU A 23 -14.10 12.08 26.45
CA LEU A 23 -13.93 11.41 27.74
C LEU A 23 -14.17 9.90 27.64
N ASN A 24 -13.55 9.16 28.56
CA ASN A 24 -13.80 7.72 28.74
C ASN A 24 -15.06 7.48 29.58
N TYR A 25 -15.94 6.61 29.11
CA TYR A 25 -17.20 6.24 29.76
C TYR A 25 -17.24 4.78 30.25
N SER A 26 -16.11 4.07 30.21
CA SER A 26 -15.98 2.78 30.89
C SER A 26 -15.87 2.96 32.42
N GLU A 27 -15.93 1.85 33.17
CA GLU A 27 -15.66 1.85 34.62
C GLU A 27 -14.18 2.13 34.98
N VAL A 28 -13.27 2.04 34.01
CA VAL A 28 -11.82 2.24 34.22
C VAL A 28 -11.46 3.73 34.12
N GLN A 29 -10.78 4.25 35.14
CA GLN A 29 -10.26 5.62 35.11
C GLN A 29 -8.97 5.69 34.29
N LEU A 30 -9.05 6.29 33.10
CA LEU A 30 -7.92 6.43 32.17
C LEU A 30 -7.50 7.89 32.03
N SER A 31 -6.20 8.11 31.91
CA SER A 31 -5.65 9.42 31.56
C SER A 31 -5.56 9.56 30.04
N LEU A 32 -6.20 10.60 29.51
CA LEU A 32 -6.31 10.86 28.07
C LEU A 32 -5.57 12.15 27.71
N GLY A 33 -4.83 12.12 26.60
CA GLY A 33 -4.32 13.31 25.91
C GLY A 33 -4.90 13.38 24.50
N SER A 34 -5.09 14.58 23.97
CA SER A 34 -5.62 14.77 22.61
C SER A 34 -4.95 15.93 21.92
N GLU A 35 -4.72 15.80 20.62
CA GLU A 35 -4.16 16.86 19.79
C GLU A 35 -4.98 17.02 18.51
N ASN A 36 -5.32 18.26 18.15
CA ASN A 36 -5.98 18.64 16.90
C ASN A 36 -7.25 17.84 16.56
N LEU A 37 -8.02 17.41 17.57
CA LEU A 37 -9.31 16.73 17.38
C LEU A 37 -10.46 17.74 17.42
N GLN A 38 -11.45 17.53 16.57
CA GLN A 38 -12.65 18.38 16.52
C GLN A 38 -13.89 17.51 16.58
N LEU A 39 -14.81 17.83 17.48
CA LEU A 39 -16.15 17.24 17.50
C LEU A 39 -17.00 17.99 16.46
N GLU A 40 -17.52 17.28 15.48
CA GLU A 40 -18.33 17.84 14.39
C GLU A 40 -19.74 17.26 14.40
N GLU A 41 -20.72 18.08 14.01
CA GLU A 41 -22.07 17.60 13.66
C GLU A 41 -22.01 16.81 12.34
N VAL A 42 -22.71 15.68 12.30
CA VAL A 42 -22.79 14.80 11.13
C VAL A 42 -24.18 14.90 10.52
N VAL A 43 -24.27 15.67 9.43
CA VAL A 43 -25.54 15.92 8.73
C VAL A 43 -25.75 14.86 7.65
N SER A 44 -26.19 13.66 8.04
CA SER A 44 -26.56 12.59 7.11
C SER A 44 -27.58 11.63 7.71
N SER A 45 -28.67 11.35 6.99
CA SER A 45 -29.70 10.38 7.39
C SER A 45 -29.23 8.93 7.39
N LYS A 46 -28.03 8.66 6.86
CA LYS A 46 -27.39 7.34 6.86
C LYS A 46 -26.29 7.22 7.92
N SER A 47 -26.06 8.26 8.73
CA SER A 47 -25.06 8.22 9.80
C SER A 47 -25.59 7.49 11.03
N PRO A 48 -24.78 6.66 11.71
CA PRO A 48 -25.14 6.04 12.98
C PRO A 48 -25.16 7.03 14.17
N THR A 49 -24.77 8.29 13.95
CA THR A 49 -24.64 9.30 15.00
C THR A 49 -24.97 10.69 14.47
N SER A 50 -25.32 11.62 15.36
CA SER A 50 -25.47 13.04 15.03
C SER A 50 -24.15 13.82 15.13
N HIS A 51 -23.14 13.26 15.81
CA HIS A 51 -21.84 13.89 16.03
C HIS A 51 -20.73 12.84 16.00
N ALA A 52 -19.56 13.23 15.52
CA ALA A 52 -18.38 12.38 15.48
C ALA A 52 -17.10 13.20 15.65
N VAL A 53 -16.00 12.56 16.03
CA VAL A 53 -14.69 13.23 16.11
C VAL A 53 -13.99 13.15 14.78
N ARG A 54 -13.57 14.30 14.25
CA ARG A 54 -12.78 14.46 13.04
C ARG A 54 -11.29 14.35 13.36
N PHE A 55 -10.60 13.57 12.53
CA PHE A 55 -9.15 13.48 12.43
C PHE A 55 -8.71 14.02 11.08
N ASN A 56 -7.66 14.85 11.06
CA ASN A 56 -7.28 15.67 9.91
C ASN A 56 -6.26 15.02 8.95
N GLY A 57 -5.79 13.80 9.22
CA GLY A 57 -4.80 13.12 8.38
C GLY A 57 -3.37 13.67 8.45
N ILE A 58 -3.08 14.60 9.36
CA ILE A 58 -1.80 15.31 9.45
C ILE A 58 -1.19 15.17 10.85
N ASN A 59 -1.95 15.49 11.90
CA ASN A 59 -1.46 15.54 13.28
C ASN A 59 -2.58 15.43 14.34
N SER A 60 -3.75 14.94 13.94
CA SER A 60 -4.84 14.62 14.87
C SER A 60 -4.63 13.25 15.50
N TYR A 61 -4.63 13.18 16.83
CA TYR A 61 -4.60 11.90 17.55
C TYR A 61 -5.11 12.03 18.99
N LEU A 62 -5.53 10.90 19.57
CA LEU A 62 -5.82 10.74 21.00
C LEU A 62 -4.88 9.71 21.60
N THR A 63 -4.39 9.96 22.80
CA THR A 63 -3.47 9.06 23.51
C THR A 63 -4.11 8.60 24.82
N ILE A 64 -4.15 7.30 25.04
CA ILE A 64 -4.52 6.68 26.31
C ILE A 64 -3.22 6.28 27.02
N GLN A 65 -2.94 6.91 28.16
CA GLN A 65 -1.73 6.60 28.93
C GLN A 65 -1.77 5.16 29.45
N GLY A 66 -0.57 4.59 29.68
CA GLY A 66 -0.43 3.23 30.19
C GLY A 66 -1.22 3.00 31.48
N HIS A 67 -1.93 1.87 31.53
CA HIS A 67 -2.76 1.48 32.67
C HIS A 67 -2.76 -0.05 32.80
N PRO A 68 -2.82 -0.64 34.02
CA PRO A 68 -2.84 -2.09 34.19
C PRO A 68 -3.96 -2.82 33.44
N ALA A 69 -5.13 -2.19 33.30
CA ALA A 69 -6.24 -2.75 32.52
C ALA A 69 -5.94 -2.82 31.00
N LEU A 70 -4.92 -2.12 30.51
CA LEU A 70 -4.50 -2.15 29.10
C LEU A 70 -3.37 -3.16 28.85
N GLN A 71 -3.09 -4.04 29.82
CA GLN A 71 -2.27 -5.23 29.60
C GLN A 71 -3.17 -6.31 28.97
N LEU A 72 -3.26 -6.27 27.64
CA LEU A 72 -4.24 -7.04 26.88
C LEU A 72 -3.74 -8.47 26.59
N ASP A 73 -4.62 -9.46 26.82
CA ASP A 73 -4.44 -10.85 26.38
C ASP A 73 -5.33 -11.12 25.16
N ASP A 74 -6.52 -11.68 25.42
CA ASP A 74 -7.61 -11.71 24.48
C ASP A 74 -8.38 -10.39 24.58
N PHE A 75 -8.64 -9.77 23.45
CA PHE A 75 -9.23 -8.44 23.41
C PHE A 75 -9.97 -8.19 22.10
N ALA A 76 -10.87 -7.22 22.14
CA ALA A 76 -11.56 -6.71 20.98
C ALA A 76 -11.50 -5.18 20.95
N ILE A 77 -11.30 -4.62 19.77
CA ILE A 77 -11.40 -3.20 19.48
C ILE A 77 -12.59 -3.01 18.56
N SER A 78 -13.51 -2.09 18.90
CA SER A 78 -14.71 -1.79 18.12
C SER A 78 -14.75 -0.30 17.83
N CYS A 79 -15.08 0.10 16.61
CA CYS A 79 -15.31 1.51 16.28
C CYS A 79 -16.12 1.66 15.01
N TRP A 80 -16.80 2.80 14.89
CA TRP A 80 -17.30 3.30 13.61
C TRP A 80 -16.29 4.27 13.02
N ILE A 81 -15.96 4.08 11.75
CA ILE A 81 -15.14 5.00 10.97
C ILE A 81 -15.90 5.53 9.77
N GLU A 82 -15.66 6.79 9.41
CA GLU A 82 -16.18 7.42 8.20
C GLU A 82 -15.03 7.99 7.39
N THR A 83 -15.04 7.70 6.10
CA THR A 83 -13.99 8.12 5.18
C THR A 83 -14.61 8.67 3.91
N GLU A 84 -14.04 9.76 3.42
CA GLU A 84 -14.52 10.43 2.21
C GLU A 84 -13.97 9.75 0.96
N TRP A 85 -14.69 9.87 -0.15
CA TRP A 85 -14.29 9.30 -1.45
C TRP A 85 -13.01 9.93 -2.02
N SER A 86 -12.68 11.14 -1.56
CA SER A 86 -11.48 11.89 -1.91
C SER A 86 -10.26 11.56 -1.03
N THR A 87 -10.43 10.69 -0.02
CA THR A 87 -9.34 10.31 0.89
C THR A 87 -8.69 9.00 0.43
N ASP A 88 -7.61 9.12 -0.34
CA ASP A 88 -6.86 7.98 -0.89
C ASP A 88 -5.96 7.28 0.15
N VAL A 89 -5.31 8.07 1.02
CA VAL A 89 -4.51 7.57 2.16
C VAL A 89 -5.27 7.90 3.45
N VAL A 90 -5.80 6.87 4.10
CA VAL A 90 -6.63 7.03 5.30
C VAL A 90 -5.83 6.95 6.58
N GLY A 91 -4.96 5.94 6.76
CA GLY A 91 -4.04 5.86 7.90
C GLY A 91 -4.48 4.95 9.05
N ASP A 92 -3.87 5.16 10.21
CA ASP A 92 -3.91 4.28 11.38
C ASP A 92 -5.10 4.59 12.30
N ILE A 93 -5.95 3.61 12.57
CA ILE A 93 -7.12 3.76 13.46
C ILE A 93 -6.68 3.74 14.92
N VAL A 94 -5.89 2.73 15.30
CA VAL A 94 -5.31 2.62 16.64
C VAL A 94 -4.04 1.79 16.63
N SER A 95 -3.07 2.15 17.47
CA SER A 95 -1.79 1.45 17.60
C SER A 95 -1.28 1.48 19.04
N GLN A 96 -0.68 0.38 19.47
CA GLN A 96 0.22 0.32 20.63
C GLN A 96 1.39 -0.54 20.20
N PHE A 97 2.43 0.09 19.65
CA PHE A 97 3.51 -0.62 18.98
C PHE A 97 4.86 0.05 19.26
N ASP A 98 5.81 -0.73 19.77
CA ASP A 98 7.20 -0.31 19.90
C ASP A 98 7.97 -0.65 18.60
N PRO A 99 8.37 0.34 17.80
CA PRO A 99 9.11 0.08 16.57
C PRO A 99 10.53 -0.45 16.78
N LYS A 100 11.10 -0.33 17.99
CA LYS A 100 12.45 -0.80 18.33
C LYS A 100 12.45 -2.29 18.62
N THR A 101 11.57 -2.73 19.52
CA THR A 101 11.44 -4.14 19.90
C THR A 101 10.51 -4.91 18.96
N ARG A 102 9.80 -4.21 18.06
CA ARG A 102 8.74 -4.77 17.19
C ARG A 102 7.69 -5.50 18.00
N HIS A 103 7.27 -4.87 19.09
CA HIS A 103 6.34 -5.45 20.05
C HIS A 103 5.08 -4.61 20.13
N GLY A 104 3.94 -5.22 19.83
CA GLY A 104 2.64 -4.55 19.94
C GLY A 104 1.67 -4.92 18.83
N PHE A 105 0.65 -4.07 18.69
CA PHE A 105 -0.40 -4.23 17.69
C PHE A 105 -0.72 -2.92 16.97
N GLY A 106 -1.36 -3.04 15.81
CA GLY A 106 -1.95 -1.92 15.08
C GLY A 106 -3.17 -2.35 14.27
N LEU A 107 -4.17 -1.46 14.20
CA LEU A 107 -5.32 -1.55 13.31
C LEU A 107 -5.32 -0.31 12.41
N SER A 108 -5.25 -0.54 11.10
CA SER A 108 -5.04 0.53 10.12
C SER A 108 -5.83 0.29 8.84
N LEU A 109 -6.18 1.37 8.14
CA LEU A 109 -6.69 1.32 6.78
C LEU A 109 -5.57 1.70 5.81
N ILE A 110 -4.92 0.68 5.25
CA ILE A 110 -3.66 0.82 4.51
C ILE A 110 -3.91 1.07 3.03
N THR A 111 -3.23 2.10 2.52
CA THR A 111 -2.93 2.28 1.11
C THR A 111 -1.41 2.27 0.97
N ASN A 112 -0.85 1.19 0.39
CA ASN A 112 0.57 1.13 0.06
C ASN A 112 0.79 1.88 -1.24
N THR A 113 0.93 3.20 -1.11
CA THR A 113 1.19 4.10 -2.22
C THR A 113 2.68 4.26 -2.47
N GLY A 114 3.10 4.42 -3.72
CA GLY A 114 4.52 4.66 -4.06
C GLY A 114 5.33 3.45 -4.46
N VAL A 115 4.74 2.25 -4.55
CA VAL A 115 5.46 1.06 -5.05
C VAL A 115 5.80 1.26 -6.54
N THR A 116 7.00 0.84 -6.96
CA THR A 116 7.48 1.00 -8.32
C THR A 116 6.52 0.43 -9.36
N SER A 117 6.21 1.20 -10.41
CA SER A 117 5.30 0.87 -11.52
C SER A 117 3.84 0.59 -11.15
N THR A 118 3.50 0.20 -9.92
CA THR A 118 2.11 0.09 -9.44
C THR A 118 1.96 0.93 -8.20
N ALA A 119 1.57 2.18 -8.41
CA ALA A 119 1.63 3.20 -7.36
C ALA A 119 0.66 2.93 -6.20
N GLN A 120 -0.25 1.96 -6.27
CA GLN A 120 -1.22 1.62 -5.21
C GLN A 120 -1.41 0.10 -5.10
N ALA A 121 -0.35 -0.63 -4.77
CA ALA A 121 -0.36 -2.10 -4.69
C ALA A 121 -1.36 -2.66 -3.65
N ASN A 122 -1.65 -1.86 -2.62
CA ASN A 122 -2.79 -2.04 -1.73
C ASN A 122 -3.59 -0.74 -1.70
N TYR A 123 -4.92 -0.83 -1.74
CA TYR A 123 -5.81 0.32 -1.65
C TYR A 123 -6.91 0.08 -0.63
N ARG A 124 -6.87 0.85 0.47
CA ARG A 124 -7.88 0.83 1.54
C ARG A 124 -8.13 -0.58 2.10
N ASN A 125 -7.07 -1.36 2.31
CA ASN A 125 -7.19 -2.68 2.95
C ASN A 125 -7.12 -2.51 4.48
N VAL A 126 -8.04 -3.15 5.22
CA VAL A 126 -7.99 -3.15 6.69
C VAL A 126 -6.92 -4.14 7.13
N HIS A 127 -5.93 -3.68 7.88
CA HIS A 127 -4.85 -4.51 8.43
C HIS A 127 -4.95 -4.50 9.95
N PHE A 128 -4.99 -5.68 10.56
CA PHE A 128 -4.86 -5.86 12.01
C PHE A 128 -3.66 -6.75 12.30
N GLY A 129 -2.56 -6.14 12.71
CA GLY A 129 -1.27 -6.78 12.89
C GLY A 129 -0.84 -6.87 14.35
N ILE A 130 -0.16 -7.96 14.69
CA ILE A 130 0.57 -8.14 15.96
C ILE A 130 1.99 -8.62 15.65
N ASP A 131 2.98 -8.03 16.30
CA ASP A 131 4.38 -8.46 16.26
C ASP A 131 4.96 -8.50 17.68
N GLN A 132 6.00 -9.31 17.86
CA GLN A 132 6.75 -9.44 19.11
C GLN A 132 8.27 -9.62 18.88
N GLY A 133 8.79 -9.15 17.75
CA GLY A 133 10.23 -9.05 17.48
C GLY A 133 10.99 -10.36 17.20
N ASP A 134 10.60 -11.47 17.82
CA ASP A 134 11.41 -12.69 17.93
C ASP A 134 11.00 -13.77 16.92
N ARG A 135 11.32 -13.61 15.62
CA ARG A 135 11.21 -14.74 14.67
C ARG A 135 12.27 -14.74 13.58
N ALA A 136 12.69 -15.94 13.21
CA ALA A 136 13.46 -16.20 11.99
C ALA A 136 12.66 -15.69 10.78
N VAL A 137 13.29 -14.85 9.98
CA VAL A 137 12.76 -14.36 8.72
C VAL A 137 12.83 -15.51 7.72
N ASN A 138 11.68 -16.09 7.37
CA ASN A 138 11.59 -17.10 6.33
C ASN A 138 10.77 -16.57 5.17
N TRP A 139 11.41 -16.45 4.01
CA TRP A 139 10.73 -16.17 2.76
C TRP A 139 10.25 -17.48 2.14
N VAL A 140 8.99 -17.48 1.70
CA VAL A 140 8.37 -18.61 1.00
C VAL A 140 8.32 -18.27 -0.48
N ASN A 141 8.79 -19.20 -1.31
CA ASN A 141 8.73 -19.08 -2.76
C ASN A 141 7.35 -19.52 -3.26
N HIS A 142 6.70 -18.70 -4.07
CA HIS A 142 5.38 -18.96 -4.69
C HIS A 142 5.47 -19.21 -6.18
N GLY A 143 6.67 -19.52 -6.67
CA GLY A 143 6.95 -19.83 -8.06
C GLY A 143 7.09 -18.59 -8.93
N ARG A 144 7.12 -18.86 -10.23
CA ARG A 144 7.23 -17.89 -11.31
C ARG A 144 5.93 -17.89 -12.11
N PRO A 145 5.23 -16.76 -12.26
CA PRO A 145 4.12 -16.64 -13.19
C PRO A 145 4.65 -16.74 -14.64
N GLY A 146 4.19 -17.74 -15.40
CA GLY A 146 4.62 -17.95 -16.79
C GLY A 146 6.13 -18.03 -16.98
N ASN A 147 6.62 -17.31 -17.99
CA ASN A 147 8.04 -17.18 -18.33
C ASN A 147 8.64 -15.87 -17.83
N ALA A 148 8.06 -15.27 -16.78
CA ALA A 148 8.50 -13.99 -16.25
C ALA A 148 10.02 -13.95 -16.02
N VAL A 149 10.65 -12.91 -16.57
CA VAL A 149 12.00 -12.49 -16.17
C VAL A 149 11.90 -11.40 -15.11
N LEU A 150 10.80 -10.64 -15.10
CA LEU A 150 10.51 -9.64 -14.10
C LEU A 150 9.04 -9.69 -13.72
N VAL A 151 8.79 -9.76 -12.41
CA VAL A 151 7.46 -9.50 -11.83
C VAL A 151 7.30 -7.99 -11.71
N LYS A 152 6.70 -7.39 -12.73
CA LYS A 152 6.69 -5.94 -12.95
C LYS A 152 5.71 -5.21 -12.03
N ALA A 153 4.63 -5.87 -11.64
CA ALA A 153 3.71 -5.37 -10.61
C ALA A 153 3.14 -6.50 -9.75
N LEU A 154 2.77 -6.13 -8.53
CA LEU A 154 1.89 -6.88 -7.65
C LEU A 154 0.75 -5.94 -7.22
N HIS A 155 -0.49 -6.44 -7.22
CA HIS A 155 -1.67 -5.64 -6.88
C HIS A 155 -2.70 -6.49 -6.15
N VAL A 156 -3.29 -5.96 -5.08
CA VAL A 156 -4.33 -6.64 -4.30
C VAL A 156 -5.67 -5.96 -4.51
N SER A 157 -6.65 -6.73 -4.96
CA SER A 157 -8.02 -6.25 -5.11
C SER A 157 -9.03 -7.38 -5.16
N ASN A 158 -10.25 -7.09 -4.74
CA ASN A 158 -11.38 -8.02 -4.78
C ASN A 158 -11.07 -9.38 -4.11
N GLY A 159 -10.24 -9.41 -3.07
CA GLY A 159 -9.85 -10.63 -2.38
C GLY A 159 -8.76 -11.46 -3.07
N TYR A 160 -8.11 -10.94 -4.10
CA TYR A 160 -7.08 -11.64 -4.88
C TYR A 160 -5.78 -10.85 -4.98
N LEU A 161 -4.68 -11.60 -5.16
CA LEU A 161 -3.39 -11.07 -5.56
C LEU A 161 -3.19 -11.26 -7.07
N TYR A 162 -2.82 -10.18 -7.75
CA TYR A 162 -2.48 -10.17 -9.17
C TYR A 162 -1.00 -9.88 -9.35
N ALA A 163 -0.42 -10.43 -10.42
CA ALA A 163 0.93 -10.13 -10.86
C ALA A 163 0.93 -9.77 -12.35
N SER A 164 1.79 -8.83 -12.75
CA SER A 164 2.09 -8.60 -14.18
C SER A 164 3.55 -8.88 -14.48
N THR A 165 3.84 -9.26 -15.72
CA THR A 165 5.16 -9.75 -16.11
C THR A 165 5.79 -8.94 -17.25
N PHE A 166 7.13 -8.97 -17.26
CA PHE A 166 7.93 -8.83 -18.48
C PHE A 166 8.54 -10.19 -18.81
N GLU A 167 8.46 -10.56 -20.09
CA GLU A 167 9.00 -11.80 -20.65
C GLU A 167 9.97 -11.47 -21.80
N ALA A 168 11.06 -12.24 -21.93
CA ALA A 168 12.24 -11.82 -22.70
C ALA A 168 12.41 -12.53 -24.04
N GLY A 169 11.61 -13.56 -24.32
CA GLY A 169 11.61 -14.29 -25.58
C GLY A 169 11.13 -13.44 -26.77
N PRO A 170 11.49 -13.82 -28.01
CA PRO A 170 11.12 -13.06 -29.21
C PRO A 170 9.61 -13.04 -29.47
N GLU A 171 8.90 -14.11 -29.09
CA GLU A 171 7.44 -14.24 -29.24
C GLU A 171 6.69 -14.10 -27.90
N GLU A 172 7.42 -13.93 -26.80
CA GLU A 172 6.84 -13.82 -25.46
C GLU A 172 6.30 -12.41 -25.22
N THR A 173 5.20 -12.33 -24.50
CA THR A 173 4.47 -11.08 -24.22
C THR A 173 4.35 -10.88 -22.72
N GLY A 174 4.02 -9.66 -22.27
CA GLY A 174 3.63 -9.47 -20.88
C GLY A 174 2.28 -10.13 -20.61
N HIS A 175 2.10 -10.73 -19.43
CA HIS A 175 0.84 -11.35 -19.00
C HIS A 175 0.34 -10.79 -17.67
N LEU A 176 -0.98 -10.83 -17.48
CA LEU A 176 -1.63 -10.63 -16.19
C LEU A 176 -1.93 -12.00 -15.58
N TRP A 177 -1.58 -12.18 -14.31
CA TRP A 177 -1.73 -13.44 -13.59
C TRP A 177 -2.53 -13.24 -12.33
N LEU A 178 -3.37 -14.21 -12.01
CA LEU A 178 -4.06 -14.34 -10.73
C LEU A 178 -3.38 -15.41 -9.88
N TYR A 179 -3.06 -15.08 -8.64
CA TYR A 179 -2.52 -16.03 -7.67
C TYR A 179 -3.63 -16.97 -7.15
N GLU A 180 -3.42 -18.28 -7.28
CA GLU A 180 -4.37 -19.32 -6.81
C GLU A 180 -3.82 -20.14 -5.63
N GLY A 181 -2.64 -19.78 -5.13
CA GLY A 181 -1.96 -20.47 -4.06
C GLY A 181 -0.51 -20.82 -4.42
N PRO A 182 0.22 -21.49 -3.51
CA PRO A 182 1.66 -21.71 -3.66
C PRO A 182 2.00 -22.35 -5.00
N HIS A 183 2.88 -21.70 -5.78
CA HIS A 183 3.30 -22.13 -7.11
C HIS A 183 2.18 -22.24 -8.17
N LYS A 184 1.00 -21.68 -7.91
CA LYS A 184 -0.16 -21.73 -8.82
C LYS A 184 -0.57 -20.32 -9.24
N TRP A 185 -0.43 -20.06 -10.53
CA TRP A 185 -0.81 -18.80 -11.17
C TRP A 185 -1.70 -19.11 -12.36
N ARG A 186 -2.89 -18.51 -12.38
CA ARG A 186 -3.82 -18.58 -13.51
C ARG A 186 -3.56 -17.41 -14.44
N ASP A 187 -3.31 -17.72 -15.70
CA ASP A 187 -3.13 -16.74 -16.77
C ASP A 187 -4.48 -16.06 -17.07
N LEU A 188 -4.52 -14.73 -17.00
CA LEU A 188 -5.67 -13.90 -17.38
C LEU A 188 -5.48 -13.24 -18.76
N GLY A 189 -4.45 -13.63 -19.49
CA GLY A 189 -4.18 -13.19 -20.85
C GLY A 189 -2.93 -12.33 -20.98
N SER A 190 -2.43 -12.32 -22.22
CA SER A 190 -1.34 -11.46 -22.65
C SER A 190 -1.81 -10.05 -22.96
N SER A 191 -0.87 -9.11 -23.01
CA SER A 191 -1.12 -7.78 -23.55
C SER A 191 -1.71 -7.86 -24.97
N PRO A 192 -2.88 -7.26 -25.26
CA PRO A 192 -3.50 -7.34 -26.58
C PRO A 192 -2.64 -6.73 -27.72
N ASP A 193 -1.75 -5.81 -27.40
CA ASP A 193 -0.77 -5.25 -28.34
C ASP A 193 0.50 -6.08 -28.51
N ARG A 194 0.56 -7.25 -27.87
CA ARG A 194 1.69 -8.17 -27.87
C ARG A 194 3.01 -7.53 -27.43
N SER A 195 2.96 -6.46 -26.64
CA SER A 195 4.16 -5.90 -26.01
C SER A 195 4.84 -6.94 -25.10
N ASN A 196 6.13 -6.76 -24.85
CA ASN A 196 6.88 -7.67 -23.98
C ASN A 196 6.55 -7.52 -22.48
N SER A 197 5.73 -6.54 -22.09
CA SER A 197 5.38 -6.32 -20.69
C SER A 197 4.02 -5.65 -20.46
N ILE A 198 3.40 -6.02 -19.34
CA ILE A 198 2.35 -5.23 -18.68
C ILE A 198 3.03 -4.50 -17.52
N SER A 199 3.00 -3.17 -17.53
CA SER A 199 3.76 -2.31 -16.63
C SER A 199 3.13 -2.10 -15.27
N SER A 200 1.82 -1.93 -15.23
CA SER A 200 1.10 -1.48 -14.06
C SER A 200 -0.27 -2.11 -13.99
N ILE A 201 -0.77 -2.30 -12.77
CA ILE A 201 -2.12 -2.77 -12.48
C ILE A 201 -2.73 -1.77 -11.48
N VAL A 202 -3.99 -1.37 -11.67
CA VAL A 202 -4.73 -0.59 -10.68
C VAL A 202 -6.20 -0.97 -10.68
N SER A 203 -6.87 -0.85 -9.55
CA SER A 203 -8.33 -0.93 -9.48
C SER A 203 -8.94 0.45 -9.70
N PHE A 204 -9.83 0.58 -10.67
CA PHE A 204 -10.52 1.84 -10.96
C PHE A 204 -11.97 1.56 -11.37
N SER A 205 -12.92 2.25 -10.72
CA SER A 205 -14.37 2.11 -10.99
C SER A 205 -14.89 0.67 -10.96
N GLY A 206 -14.35 -0.17 -10.07
CA GLY A 206 -14.76 -1.56 -9.88
C GLY A 206 -14.07 -2.59 -10.78
N SER A 207 -13.28 -2.16 -11.77
CA SER A 207 -12.55 -3.04 -12.69
C SER A 207 -11.03 -2.90 -12.50
N LEU A 208 -10.28 -3.85 -13.05
CA LEU A 208 -8.83 -3.73 -13.17
C LEU A 208 -8.48 -2.93 -14.42
N TYR A 209 -7.47 -2.08 -14.32
CA TYR A 209 -6.84 -1.40 -15.43
C TYR A 209 -5.37 -1.79 -15.49
N CYS A 210 -4.91 -2.15 -16.67
CA CYS A 210 -3.53 -2.52 -16.94
C CYS A 210 -2.96 -1.60 -18.01
N CYS A 211 -1.70 -1.16 -17.86
CA CYS A 211 -1.00 -0.46 -18.94
C CYS A 211 0.17 -1.29 -19.45
N THR A 212 0.44 -1.22 -20.75
CA THR A 212 1.45 -2.03 -21.43
C THR A 212 2.71 -1.21 -21.71
N GLY A 213 3.83 -1.90 -21.96
CA GLY A 213 5.03 -1.23 -22.43
C GLY A 213 6.01 -2.14 -23.15
N ARG A 214 6.78 -1.54 -24.06
CA ARG A 214 8.01 -2.09 -24.60
C ARG A 214 9.12 -1.85 -23.59
N TYR A 215 9.30 -2.78 -22.67
CA TYR A 215 10.35 -2.71 -21.68
C TYR A 215 11.72 -2.90 -22.35
N ASN A 216 12.62 -1.94 -22.11
CA ASN A 216 14.00 -2.01 -22.60
C ASN A 216 14.90 -2.71 -21.57
N SER A 217 15.11 -4.02 -21.76
CA SER A 217 15.93 -4.87 -20.89
C SER A 217 17.42 -4.54 -20.90
N HIS A 218 17.89 -3.71 -21.84
CA HIS A 218 19.28 -3.26 -21.88
C HIS A 218 19.64 -2.45 -20.63
N GLY A 219 18.69 -1.67 -20.09
CA GLY A 219 18.86 -0.90 -18.84
C GLY A 219 18.98 -1.75 -17.59
N SER A 220 18.66 -3.03 -17.68
CA SER A 220 18.89 -4.01 -16.60
C SER A 220 20.06 -4.94 -16.91
N ALA A 221 20.91 -4.61 -17.88
CA ALA A 221 22.05 -5.40 -18.30
C ALA A 221 21.69 -6.84 -18.73
N LEU A 222 20.46 -7.06 -19.23
CA LEU A 222 19.99 -8.35 -19.73
C LEU A 222 20.11 -8.47 -21.27
N GLY A 223 20.74 -7.48 -21.91
CA GLY A 223 20.80 -7.36 -23.37
C GLY A 223 19.53 -6.72 -23.97
N PRO A 224 19.50 -6.54 -25.31
CA PRO A 224 18.37 -5.91 -25.99
C PRO A 224 17.11 -6.78 -25.89
N ALA A 225 15.95 -6.12 -25.81
CA ALA A 225 14.66 -6.79 -25.83
C ALA A 225 14.46 -7.53 -27.17
N LYS A 226 14.05 -8.80 -27.12
CA LYS A 226 13.87 -9.62 -28.32
C LYS A 226 12.49 -9.39 -28.96
N ASN A 227 11.44 -9.36 -28.16
CA ASN A 227 10.14 -8.84 -28.58
C ASN A 227 10.19 -7.30 -28.53
N THR A 228 10.05 -6.70 -29.70
CA THR A 228 10.07 -5.25 -29.92
C THR A 228 8.70 -4.70 -30.29
N ASN A 229 7.59 -5.39 -30.06
CA ASN A 229 6.26 -4.82 -30.28
C ASN A 229 6.02 -3.58 -29.40
N PRO A 230 5.43 -2.50 -29.93
CA PRO A 230 5.18 -1.28 -29.17
C PRO A 230 4.04 -1.50 -28.16
N GLY A 231 4.28 -1.16 -26.90
CA GLY A 231 3.23 -1.06 -25.88
C GLY A 231 2.64 0.34 -25.81
N GLY A 232 2.39 0.82 -24.58
CA GLY A 232 1.92 2.18 -24.32
C GLY A 232 0.42 2.35 -24.37
N ARG A 233 -0.33 1.25 -24.26
CA ARG A 233 -1.79 1.25 -24.24
C ARG A 233 -2.30 0.95 -22.85
N VAL A 234 -3.53 1.39 -22.58
CA VAL A 234 -4.25 1.06 -21.35
C VAL A 234 -5.45 0.20 -21.71
N TYR A 235 -5.71 -0.82 -20.88
CA TYR A 235 -6.81 -1.74 -21.04
C TYR A 235 -7.54 -1.91 -19.71
N ARG A 236 -8.87 -2.00 -19.77
CA ARG A 236 -9.68 -2.50 -18.67
C ARG A 236 -9.77 -4.01 -18.79
N VAL A 237 -9.56 -4.73 -17.70
CA VAL A 237 -9.62 -6.20 -17.64
C VAL A 237 -10.77 -6.61 -16.75
N GLU A 238 -11.69 -7.40 -17.30
CA GLU A 238 -12.83 -7.95 -16.58
C GLU A 238 -12.46 -9.25 -15.84
N SER A 239 -13.34 -9.68 -14.92
CA SER A 239 -13.08 -10.86 -14.07
C SER A 239 -12.97 -12.20 -14.82
N ASP A 240 -13.49 -12.26 -16.05
CA ASP A 240 -13.39 -13.42 -16.95
C ASP A 240 -12.13 -13.38 -17.83
N GLY A 241 -11.31 -12.33 -17.70
CA GLY A 241 -10.11 -12.13 -18.50
C GLY A 241 -10.35 -11.46 -19.84
N GLU A 242 -11.53 -10.85 -20.08
CA GLU A 242 -11.74 -10.01 -21.26
C GLU A 242 -11.01 -8.66 -21.13
N TRP A 243 -10.29 -8.27 -22.20
CA TRP A 243 -9.55 -7.02 -22.28
C TRP A 243 -10.27 -6.01 -23.17
N THR A 244 -10.70 -4.90 -22.59
CA THR A 244 -11.27 -3.76 -23.33
C THR A 244 -10.21 -2.67 -23.49
N TYR A 245 -9.95 -2.26 -24.74
CA TYR A 245 -9.03 -1.15 -25.02
C TYR A 245 -9.57 0.16 -24.44
N CYS A 246 -8.71 0.90 -23.75
CA CYS A 246 -9.04 2.15 -23.08
C CYS A 246 -8.12 3.30 -23.52
N GLY A 247 -7.52 3.20 -24.70
CA GLY A 247 -6.74 4.29 -25.30
C GLY A 247 -5.23 4.12 -25.23
N HIS A 248 -4.54 5.07 -25.87
CA HIS A 248 -3.08 5.11 -26.04
C HIS A 248 -2.57 6.48 -25.57
N PRO A 249 -2.24 6.63 -24.27
CA PRO A 249 -1.76 7.90 -23.71
C PRO A 249 -0.58 8.48 -24.49
N GLY A 250 -0.70 9.74 -24.92
CA GLY A 250 0.37 10.47 -25.58
C GLY A 250 0.63 10.13 -27.04
N ILE A 251 -0.23 9.34 -27.69
CA ILE A 251 -0.02 8.96 -29.09
C ILE A 251 -0.10 10.13 -30.07
N ASP A 252 -0.94 11.14 -29.77
CA ASP A 252 -1.26 12.24 -30.70
C ASP A 252 -0.04 13.10 -31.09
N ASP A 253 0.95 13.20 -30.21
CA ASP A 253 2.19 13.95 -30.42
C ASP A 253 3.44 13.08 -30.24
N ALA A 254 3.28 11.76 -30.22
CA ALA A 254 4.40 10.84 -30.14
C ALA A 254 5.21 10.82 -31.45
N VAL A 255 6.49 10.50 -31.31
CA VAL A 255 7.32 10.14 -32.46
C VAL A 255 6.75 8.87 -33.12
N PRO A 256 6.56 8.86 -34.44
CA PRO A 256 6.09 7.69 -35.17
C PRO A 256 6.94 6.44 -34.91
N GLU A 257 6.29 5.27 -34.86
CA GLU A 257 6.98 4.01 -34.52
C GLU A 257 8.00 3.60 -35.59
N ASP A 258 7.76 3.91 -36.86
CA ASP A 258 8.66 3.62 -37.98
C ASP A 258 9.92 4.49 -37.99
N GLN A 259 9.96 5.56 -37.19
CA GLN A 259 11.15 6.37 -37.02
C GLN A 259 12.18 5.65 -36.12
N LEU A 260 13.37 5.44 -36.67
CA LEU A 260 14.50 4.82 -35.97
C LEU A 260 15.15 5.84 -35.03
N ILE A 261 14.89 5.73 -33.74
CA ILE A 261 15.56 6.48 -32.68
C ILE A 261 16.07 5.49 -31.64
N GLU A 262 17.37 5.55 -31.36
CA GLU A 262 18.02 4.72 -30.36
C GLU A 262 18.09 5.42 -28.99
N GLY A 263 18.24 4.62 -27.93
CA GLY A 263 18.40 5.13 -26.55
C GLY A 263 17.07 5.22 -25.79
N TYR A 264 17.06 6.05 -24.74
CA TYR A 264 15.91 6.22 -23.84
C TYR A 264 15.06 7.44 -24.15
N GLU A 265 15.49 8.30 -25.07
CA GLU A 265 14.81 9.57 -25.37
C GLU A 265 14.18 9.50 -26.76
N THR A 266 13.36 8.47 -26.96
CA THR A 266 12.79 8.16 -28.28
C THR A 266 11.58 9.02 -28.62
N GLY A 267 10.92 9.64 -27.63
CA GLY A 267 9.66 10.37 -27.83
C GLY A 267 8.48 9.49 -28.24
N LYS A 268 8.65 8.16 -28.26
CA LYS A 268 7.62 7.20 -28.66
C LYS A 268 6.65 6.96 -27.50
N ALA A 269 5.36 6.81 -27.81
CA ALA A 269 4.36 6.41 -26.83
C ALA A 269 4.32 4.88 -26.67
N ASP A 270 5.46 4.18 -26.64
CA ASP A 270 5.51 2.71 -26.64
C ASP A 270 5.64 2.11 -25.22
N MET A 271 5.60 2.95 -24.18
CA MET A 271 5.67 2.51 -22.78
C MET A 271 4.93 3.43 -21.81
N CYS A 272 3.79 2.95 -21.31
CA CYS A 272 3.18 3.47 -20.10
C CYS A 272 3.88 2.83 -18.88
N GLY A 273 4.11 3.63 -17.84
CA GLY A 273 4.92 3.26 -16.69
C GLY A 273 4.10 2.85 -15.47
N SER A 274 3.47 3.83 -14.85
CA SER A 274 2.74 3.66 -13.58
C SER A 274 1.33 4.23 -13.67
N LEU A 275 0.33 3.44 -13.27
CA LEU A 275 -1.05 3.86 -13.06
C LEU A 275 -1.28 4.21 -11.59
N THR A 276 -2.12 5.22 -11.34
CA THR A 276 -2.61 5.56 -10.00
C THR A 276 -4.01 6.15 -10.06
N VAL A 277 -4.81 5.90 -9.03
CA VAL A 277 -6.08 6.60 -8.81
C VAL A 277 -5.85 7.65 -7.74
N PHE A 278 -6.16 8.90 -8.08
CA PHE A 278 -6.09 10.03 -7.17
C PHE A 278 -7.40 10.80 -7.22
N LYS A 279 -8.06 10.96 -6.06
CA LYS A 279 -9.36 11.64 -5.92
C LYS A 279 -10.36 11.18 -6.98
N GLY A 280 -10.47 9.86 -7.16
CA GLY A 280 -11.41 9.23 -8.09
C GLY A 280 -11.08 9.41 -9.58
N GLN A 281 -9.88 9.89 -9.93
CA GLN A 281 -9.42 10.04 -11.31
C GLN A 281 -8.22 9.13 -11.59
N LEU A 282 -8.17 8.54 -12.78
CA LEU A 282 -7.10 7.65 -13.20
C LEU A 282 -6.00 8.43 -13.93
N PHE A 283 -4.75 8.30 -13.46
CA PHE A 283 -3.56 8.90 -14.04
C PHE A 283 -2.57 7.82 -14.50
N VAL A 284 -1.77 8.15 -15.51
CA VAL A 284 -0.71 7.27 -16.02
C VAL A 284 0.55 8.06 -16.39
N THR A 285 1.74 7.54 -16.04
CA THR A 285 3.02 8.06 -16.58
C THR A 285 3.34 7.41 -17.92
N CYS A 286 4.02 8.16 -18.80
CA CYS A 286 4.64 7.62 -20.00
C CYS A 286 6.16 7.87 -19.97
N TYR A 287 6.94 6.84 -20.30
CA TYR A 287 8.39 6.86 -20.11
C TYR A 287 9.12 7.66 -21.19
N TYR A 288 8.81 7.38 -22.46
CA TYR A 288 9.59 7.86 -23.59
C TYR A 288 8.93 9.05 -24.29
N ARG A 289 7.62 8.98 -24.55
CA ARG A 289 6.77 10.17 -24.63
C ARG A 289 6.52 10.67 -23.22
N ARG A 290 7.45 11.48 -22.73
CA ARG A 290 7.45 12.04 -21.37
C ARG A 290 6.12 12.74 -21.05
N GLY A 291 5.60 12.54 -19.84
CA GLY A 291 4.31 13.11 -19.44
C GLY A 291 3.51 12.28 -18.44
N VAL A 292 2.56 12.95 -17.78
CA VAL A 292 1.40 12.33 -17.13
C VAL A 292 0.16 12.60 -17.98
N PHE A 293 -0.73 11.62 -18.00
CA PHE A 293 -2.03 11.70 -18.66
C PHE A 293 -3.12 11.31 -17.69
N LYS A 294 -4.27 11.97 -17.83
CA LYS A 294 -5.47 11.72 -17.06
C LYS A 294 -6.54 11.10 -17.96
N TYR A 295 -7.18 10.04 -17.50
CA TYR A 295 -8.22 9.34 -18.24
C TYR A 295 -9.50 10.16 -18.29
N GLU A 296 -10.09 10.33 -19.47
CA GLU A 296 -11.36 11.05 -19.66
C GLU A 296 -12.54 10.11 -19.98
N GLY A 297 -12.29 8.79 -19.99
CA GLY A 297 -13.28 7.77 -20.34
C GLY A 297 -13.14 7.28 -21.79
N GLY A 298 -13.69 6.10 -22.06
CA GLY A 298 -13.56 5.46 -23.37
C GLY A 298 -12.09 5.20 -23.70
N GLU A 299 -11.60 5.83 -24.76
CA GLU A 299 -10.21 5.73 -25.24
C GLU A 299 -9.44 7.04 -25.08
N CYS A 300 -10.01 8.03 -24.39
CA CYS A 300 -9.49 9.40 -24.33
C CYS A 300 -8.57 9.62 -23.13
N TRP A 301 -7.42 10.23 -23.39
CA TRP A 301 -6.43 10.61 -22.39
C TRP A 301 -5.98 12.05 -22.60
N LYS A 302 -6.11 12.86 -21.55
CA LYS A 302 -5.69 14.26 -21.57
C LYS A 302 -4.27 14.38 -21.01
N PRO A 303 -3.32 15.03 -21.71
CA PRO A 303 -2.01 15.35 -21.12
C PRO A 303 -2.20 16.37 -20.00
N VAL A 304 -1.50 16.18 -18.87
CA VAL A 304 -1.59 17.07 -17.70
C VAL A 304 -0.21 17.57 -17.24
N GLY A 305 0.79 17.51 -18.13
CA GLY A 305 2.20 17.64 -17.74
C GLY A 305 2.60 16.49 -16.82
N LEU A 306 3.70 16.51 -16.09
CA LEU A 306 4.92 17.26 -16.32
C LEU A 306 5.69 16.65 -17.49
N ASP A 307 6.30 17.45 -18.37
CA ASP A 307 7.14 16.95 -19.48
C ASP A 307 8.49 16.43 -18.98
N LYS A 308 8.43 15.32 -18.25
CA LYS A 308 9.56 14.57 -17.71
C LYS A 308 9.29 13.07 -17.82
N ARG A 309 10.37 12.31 -17.82
CA ARG A 309 10.29 10.86 -17.67
C ARG A 309 10.03 10.55 -16.19
N LEU A 310 8.86 10.00 -15.90
CA LEU A 310 8.38 9.74 -14.54
C LEU A 310 8.24 8.24 -14.31
N PHE A 311 8.73 7.75 -13.17
CA PHE A 311 8.78 6.33 -12.86
C PHE A 311 7.57 5.84 -12.05
N SER A 312 7.11 6.63 -11.09
CA SER A 312 5.93 6.29 -10.28
C SER A 312 5.26 7.53 -9.70
N PHE A 313 4.16 7.28 -9.00
CA PHE A 313 3.43 8.26 -8.21
C PHE A 313 3.43 7.86 -6.74
N THR A 314 3.19 8.82 -5.86
CA THR A 314 2.78 8.55 -4.49
C THR A 314 1.76 9.59 -4.00
N ILE A 315 0.96 9.24 -3.01
CA ILE A 315 -0.02 10.14 -2.40
C ILE A 315 0.40 10.41 -0.97
N TYR A 316 0.54 11.69 -0.62
CA TYR A 316 0.97 12.13 0.70
C TYR A 316 0.12 13.31 1.15
N GLN A 317 -0.46 13.21 2.35
CA GLN A 317 -1.32 14.25 2.94
C GLN A 317 -2.41 14.76 1.97
N GLY A 318 -3.04 13.86 1.22
CA GLY A 318 -4.13 14.19 0.30
C GLY A 318 -3.70 14.80 -1.04
N GLU A 319 -2.40 14.83 -1.33
CA GLU A 319 -1.84 15.37 -2.57
C GLU A 319 -1.07 14.31 -3.37
N LEU A 320 -1.08 14.45 -4.70
CA LEU A 320 -0.40 13.55 -5.63
C LEU A 320 1.01 14.05 -5.92
N TYR A 321 1.99 13.16 -5.79
CA TYR A 321 3.40 13.40 -6.08
C TYR A 321 3.88 12.47 -7.20
N ALA A 322 4.77 12.97 -8.06
CA ALA A 322 5.43 12.21 -9.12
C ALA A 322 6.93 12.08 -8.84
N LEU A 323 7.47 10.90 -9.12
CA LEU A 323 8.88 10.54 -8.94
C LEU A 323 9.58 10.50 -10.31
N ALA A 324 10.69 11.22 -10.46
CA ALA A 324 11.27 11.53 -11.76
C ALA A 324 12.63 10.87 -12.03
N ASN A 325 12.88 10.63 -13.32
CA ASN A 325 14.22 10.46 -13.86
C ASN A 325 14.94 11.83 -13.86
N GLY A 326 16.00 11.93 -13.06
CA GLY A 326 16.61 13.18 -12.60
C GLY A 326 16.57 13.33 -11.07
N GLY A 327 15.79 12.47 -10.39
CA GLY A 327 15.71 12.38 -8.93
C GLY A 327 14.71 13.35 -8.31
N GLU A 328 14.25 14.34 -9.06
CA GLU A 328 13.31 15.34 -8.57
C GLU A 328 11.96 14.72 -8.18
N VAL A 329 11.30 15.38 -7.23
CA VAL A 329 9.92 15.05 -6.83
C VAL A 329 9.05 16.26 -7.13
N PHE A 330 7.85 16.02 -7.69
CA PHE A 330 6.90 17.08 -8.04
C PHE A 330 5.54 16.81 -7.43
N ARG A 331 4.91 17.85 -6.87
CA ARG A 331 3.52 17.81 -6.40
C ARG A 331 2.59 18.34 -7.48
N TYR A 332 1.52 17.60 -7.77
CA TYR A 332 0.47 18.02 -8.68
C TYR A 332 -0.38 19.12 -8.03
N ILE A 333 -0.58 20.24 -8.73
CA ILE A 333 -1.44 21.35 -8.29
C ILE A 333 -2.69 21.43 -9.17
N ALA A 334 -2.48 21.42 -10.49
CA ALA A 334 -3.53 21.40 -11.50
C ALA A 334 -2.97 20.83 -12.81
N ASP A 335 -3.83 20.66 -13.83
CA ASP A 335 -3.40 20.23 -15.15
C ASP A 335 -2.29 21.18 -15.67
N HIS A 336 -1.12 20.64 -16.00
CA HIS A 336 0.10 21.35 -16.40
C HIS A 336 0.77 22.24 -15.34
N GLU A 337 0.26 22.25 -14.12
CA GLU A 337 0.85 22.97 -12.99
C GLU A 337 1.37 21.98 -11.94
N TRP A 338 2.70 21.88 -11.87
CA TRP A 338 3.41 21.00 -10.95
C TRP A 338 4.40 21.82 -10.14
N GLU A 339 4.36 21.64 -8.82
CA GLU A 339 5.31 22.27 -7.91
C GLU A 339 6.53 21.38 -7.72
N TYR A 340 7.73 21.95 -7.87
CA TYR A 340 8.98 21.26 -7.58
C TYR A 340 9.21 21.16 -6.06
N CYS A 341 9.23 19.92 -5.56
CA CYS A 341 9.40 19.57 -4.15
C CYS A 341 10.85 19.22 -3.80
N GLY A 342 11.82 19.63 -4.61
CA GLY A 342 13.23 19.32 -4.37
C GLY A 342 13.69 18.02 -5.01
N THR A 343 14.99 17.78 -4.90
CA THR A 343 15.67 16.54 -5.29
C THR A 343 16.29 15.97 -4.03
N PRO A 344 16.00 14.71 -3.65
CA PRO A 344 16.71 14.04 -2.57
C PRO A 344 18.22 14.14 -2.79
N ILE A 345 18.97 14.36 -1.72
CA ILE A 345 20.39 14.73 -1.79
C ILE A 345 21.17 13.64 -2.51
N GLY A 346 21.89 14.01 -3.57
CA GLY A 346 22.70 13.09 -4.38
C GLY A 346 21.90 12.14 -5.27
N SER A 347 20.56 12.22 -5.27
CA SER A 347 19.71 11.37 -6.09
C SER A 347 19.66 11.87 -7.54
N THR A 348 19.70 10.92 -8.46
CA THR A 348 19.47 11.14 -9.90
C THR A 348 18.27 10.36 -10.42
N GLN A 349 17.66 9.49 -9.62
CA GLN A 349 16.37 8.84 -9.92
C GLN A 349 15.61 8.53 -8.63
N THR A 350 14.29 8.69 -8.66
CA THR A 350 13.38 8.26 -7.60
C THR A 350 12.34 7.28 -8.19
N TYR A 351 12.28 6.06 -7.66
CA TYR A 351 11.37 5.00 -8.16
C TYR A 351 10.29 4.61 -7.16
N GLY A 352 10.68 4.57 -5.89
CA GLY A 352 9.85 4.13 -4.79
C GLY A 352 9.54 5.23 -3.80
N ALA A 353 8.36 5.14 -3.20
CA ALA A 353 8.00 5.92 -2.02
C ALA A 353 7.14 5.09 -1.07
N ALA A 354 7.08 5.51 0.19
CA ALA A 354 6.11 5.03 1.16
C ALA A 354 5.81 6.11 2.19
N ILE A 355 4.64 6.01 2.81
CA ILE A 355 4.27 6.83 3.97
C ILE A 355 4.50 5.98 5.22
N TYR A 356 5.37 6.46 6.11
CA TYR A 356 5.72 5.76 7.33
C TYR A 356 5.72 6.75 8.50
N GLN A 357 5.03 6.41 9.58
CA GLN A 357 4.87 7.27 10.76
C GLN A 357 4.40 8.70 10.42
N GLY A 358 3.55 8.83 9.38
CA GLY A 358 3.02 10.12 8.93
C GLY A 358 3.93 10.95 8.04
N ASP A 359 5.15 10.49 7.74
CA ASP A 359 6.13 11.16 6.89
C ASP A 359 6.26 10.47 5.52
N LEU A 360 6.60 11.25 4.48
CA LEU A 360 6.92 10.74 3.14
C LEU A 360 8.39 10.35 3.05
N TYR A 361 8.64 9.10 2.65
CA TYR A 361 9.97 8.56 2.35
C TYR A 361 10.07 8.18 0.87
N VAL A 362 11.25 8.40 0.29
CA VAL A 362 11.56 8.02 -1.10
C VAL A 362 12.87 7.23 -1.17
N GLY A 363 12.90 6.24 -2.06
CA GLY A 363 14.10 5.51 -2.44
C GLY A 363 14.90 6.24 -3.53
N THR A 364 16.22 6.17 -3.46
CA THR A 364 17.11 6.93 -4.36
C THR A 364 18.07 6.03 -5.17
N TRP A 365 18.58 6.60 -6.26
CA TRP A 365 19.70 6.13 -7.07
C TRP A 365 20.73 7.26 -7.23
N PRO A 366 22.07 7.02 -7.21
CA PRO A 366 22.76 5.73 -7.36
C PRO A 366 23.31 5.12 -6.06
N VAL A 367 22.92 5.64 -4.90
CA VAL A 367 23.50 5.25 -3.60
C VAL A 367 22.61 4.28 -2.81
N GLY A 368 21.36 4.05 -3.25
CA GLY A 368 20.46 3.13 -2.56
C GLY A 368 20.05 3.61 -1.17
N ASP A 369 19.70 4.88 -1.03
CA ASP A 369 19.26 5.46 0.23
C ASP A 369 17.74 5.55 0.32
N ILE A 370 17.25 5.61 1.56
CA ILE A 370 15.95 6.17 1.89
C ILE A 370 16.15 7.60 2.42
N GLN A 371 15.40 8.55 1.85
CA GLN A 371 15.36 9.93 2.33
C GLN A 371 13.93 10.35 2.68
N ARG A 372 13.80 11.19 3.71
CA ARG A 372 12.53 11.75 4.18
C ARG A 372 12.30 13.15 3.61
N TYR A 373 11.06 13.43 3.20
CA TYR A 373 10.64 14.76 2.81
C TYR A 373 10.43 15.65 4.04
N VAL A 374 11.16 16.76 4.13
CA VAL A 374 11.05 17.72 5.25
C VAL A 374 10.03 18.83 4.94
N GLY A 375 9.72 19.05 3.66
CA GLY A 375 8.81 20.11 3.20
C GLY A 375 9.49 21.12 2.28
N GLY A 376 8.68 21.81 1.48
CA GLY A 376 9.18 22.71 0.44
C GLY A 376 10.05 21.95 -0.56
N LYS A 377 11.37 22.21 -0.53
CA LYS A 377 12.37 21.57 -1.42
C LYS A 377 13.40 20.74 -0.65
N SER A 378 13.18 20.53 0.64
CA SER A 378 14.18 19.96 1.55
C SER A 378 13.95 18.47 1.79
N TRP A 379 15.05 17.73 1.80
CA TRP A 379 15.11 16.29 2.02
C TRP A 379 16.20 15.96 3.03
N GLU A 380 15.96 14.92 3.83
CA GLU A 380 16.88 14.44 4.86
C GLU A 380 17.26 12.97 4.59
N PRO A 381 18.55 12.63 4.50
CA PRO A 381 18.98 11.24 4.38
C PRO A 381 18.74 10.49 5.69
N ILE A 382 18.13 9.31 5.62
CA ILE A 382 17.77 8.53 6.80
C ILE A 382 18.72 7.34 6.95
N SER A 383 18.82 6.51 5.92
CA SER A 383 19.71 5.35 5.93
C SER A 383 20.04 4.91 4.51
N GLN A 384 21.26 4.42 4.35
CA GLN A 384 21.73 3.68 3.19
C GLN A 384 21.49 2.18 3.36
N ALA A 385 21.23 1.49 2.25
CA ALA A 385 21.13 0.03 2.19
C ALA A 385 22.45 -0.62 1.75
N GLY A 386 23.40 -0.79 2.67
CA GLY A 386 24.66 -1.49 2.36
C GLY A 386 25.36 -0.95 1.11
N ASP A 387 25.75 -1.86 0.21
CA ASP A 387 26.36 -1.54 -1.10
C ASP A 387 25.32 -1.49 -2.24
N GLU A 388 24.03 -1.41 -1.91
CA GLU A 388 22.97 -1.25 -2.90
C GLU A 388 23.05 0.11 -3.58
N GLN A 389 22.51 0.20 -4.79
CA GLN A 389 22.53 1.39 -5.62
C GLN A 389 21.14 2.00 -5.80
N GLU A 390 20.08 1.21 -5.63
CA GLU A 390 18.71 1.68 -5.79
C GLU A 390 17.77 1.11 -4.74
N ILE A 391 16.87 1.96 -4.24
CA ILE A 391 15.69 1.54 -3.48
C ILE A 391 14.44 1.76 -4.35
N MET A 392 13.66 0.70 -4.54
CA MET A 392 12.57 0.67 -5.51
C MET A 392 11.24 0.30 -4.86
N ALA A 393 10.95 -0.97 -4.61
CA ALA A 393 9.68 -1.35 -4.00
C ALA A 393 9.69 -0.99 -2.52
N MET A 394 8.73 -0.21 -2.05
CA MET A 394 8.60 0.15 -0.63
C MET A 394 7.17 -0.11 -0.16
N ALA A 395 6.98 -0.85 0.93
CA ALA A 395 5.66 -1.17 1.46
C ALA A 395 5.65 -1.18 2.99
N ILE A 396 4.53 -0.78 3.58
CA ILE A 396 4.27 -0.96 5.01
C ILE A 396 3.65 -2.33 5.22
N TYR A 397 4.28 -3.11 6.11
CA TYR A 397 3.82 -4.42 6.52
C TYR A 397 4.06 -4.62 8.01
N ASN A 398 3.01 -5.02 8.73
CA ASN A 398 3.00 -5.27 10.17
C ASN A 398 3.77 -4.19 10.97
N GLN A 399 3.35 -2.93 10.79
CA GLN A 399 3.90 -1.74 11.44
C GLN A 399 5.35 -1.36 11.12
N LYS A 400 5.93 -1.92 10.04
CA LYS A 400 7.30 -1.62 9.61
C LYS A 400 7.36 -1.32 8.12
N LEU A 401 8.30 -0.46 7.73
CA LEU A 401 8.62 -0.19 6.32
C LEU A 401 9.64 -1.21 5.81
N TYR A 402 9.29 -1.87 4.71
CA TYR A 402 10.15 -2.78 3.97
C TYR A 402 10.52 -2.17 2.62
N ALA A 403 11.75 -2.42 2.18
CA ALA A 403 12.31 -1.87 0.95
C ALA A 403 13.04 -2.96 0.15
N GLY A 404 12.76 -3.04 -1.14
CA GLY A 404 13.46 -3.89 -2.10
C GLY A 404 14.51 -3.08 -2.87
N SER A 405 15.65 -3.71 -3.15
CA SER A 405 16.82 -3.02 -3.70
C SER A 405 17.41 -3.65 -4.97
N LEU A 406 18.36 -2.93 -5.57
CA LEU A 406 19.28 -3.31 -6.65
C LEU A 406 20.70 -2.89 -6.22
N PRO A 407 21.77 -3.66 -6.53
CA PRO A 407 21.87 -4.72 -7.53
C PRO A 407 21.73 -6.15 -7.00
N SER A 408 21.50 -6.33 -5.71
CA SER A 408 21.55 -7.66 -5.12
C SER A 408 20.19 -8.36 -5.09
N ALA A 409 19.07 -7.63 -5.28
CA ALA A 409 17.73 -8.09 -4.92
C ALA A 409 17.59 -8.38 -3.42
N ASP A 410 18.16 -7.50 -2.62
CA ASP A 410 18.02 -7.56 -1.17
C ASP A 410 16.71 -6.91 -0.72
N VAL A 411 16.19 -7.39 0.41
CA VAL A 411 15.11 -6.77 1.15
C VAL A 411 15.66 -6.22 2.45
N TRP A 412 15.25 -5.00 2.74
CA TRP A 412 15.64 -4.24 3.91
C TRP A 412 14.40 -3.84 4.71
N ARG A 413 14.58 -3.63 6.02
CA ARG A 413 13.53 -3.08 6.90
C ARG A 413 14.06 -1.86 7.63
N LEU A 414 13.25 -0.81 7.72
CA LEU A 414 13.62 0.39 8.48
C LEU A 414 13.38 0.17 9.99
N ASP A 415 14.46 0.01 10.75
CA ASP A 415 14.49 -0.18 12.19
C ASP A 415 15.13 1.04 12.87
N ALA A 416 14.30 1.83 13.57
CA ALA A 416 14.74 3.00 14.33
C ALA A 416 15.69 3.93 13.53
N GLY A 417 15.32 4.22 12.28
CA GLY A 417 16.08 5.09 11.37
C GLY A 417 17.24 4.41 10.64
N ARG A 418 17.42 3.09 10.76
CA ARG A 418 18.45 2.31 10.06
C ARG A 418 17.83 1.22 9.19
N LEU A 419 18.37 0.99 8.00
CA LEU A 419 18.02 -0.16 7.18
C LEU A 419 18.75 -1.41 7.67
N THR A 420 17.96 -2.41 8.07
CA THR A 420 18.42 -3.74 8.47
C THR A 420 18.20 -4.70 7.31
N PHE A 421 19.25 -5.43 6.91
CA PHE A 421 19.14 -6.49 5.91
C PHE A 421 18.22 -7.62 6.41
N ILE A 422 17.30 -8.07 5.55
CA ILE A 422 16.30 -9.09 5.86
C ILE A 422 16.57 -10.38 5.09
N ALA A 423 16.75 -10.29 3.77
CA ALA A 423 17.06 -11.44 2.92
C ALA A 423 17.52 -11.00 1.53
N ASN A 424 18.18 -11.91 0.82
CA ASN A 424 18.41 -11.85 -0.62
C ASN A 424 17.34 -12.72 -1.31
N LEU A 425 16.62 -12.17 -2.31
CA LEU A 425 15.52 -12.88 -2.98
C LEU A 425 15.86 -13.42 -4.36
N ASP A 426 16.98 -13.00 -4.94
CA ASP A 426 17.43 -13.47 -6.25
C ASP A 426 18.95 -13.55 -6.24
N SER A 427 19.48 -14.75 -6.39
CA SER A 427 20.92 -15.03 -6.40
C SER A 427 21.41 -15.49 -7.78
N THR A 428 20.68 -15.12 -8.85
CA THR A 428 21.02 -15.51 -10.22
C THR A 428 22.49 -15.14 -10.53
N PRO A 429 23.34 -16.13 -10.87
CA PRO A 429 24.75 -15.90 -11.13
C PRO A 429 24.95 -15.15 -12.45
N ASP A 430 26.12 -14.53 -12.62
CA ASP A 430 26.58 -13.93 -13.88
C ASP A 430 25.68 -12.83 -14.46
N VAL A 431 24.86 -12.20 -13.61
CA VAL A 431 24.04 -11.03 -13.96
C VAL A 431 24.53 -9.79 -13.22
N THR A 432 24.51 -8.63 -13.88
CA THR A 432 24.92 -7.36 -13.24
C THR A 432 23.89 -6.88 -12.23
N TYR A 433 22.60 -6.84 -12.62
CA TYR A 433 21.52 -6.32 -11.81
C TYR A 433 20.49 -7.39 -11.46
N ARG A 434 20.31 -7.65 -10.16
CA ARG A 434 19.11 -8.29 -9.61
C ARG A 434 18.29 -7.24 -8.88
N ARG A 435 16.97 -7.44 -8.83
CA ARG A 435 16.04 -6.49 -8.25
C ARG A 435 14.95 -7.16 -7.42
N VAL A 436 14.52 -6.48 -6.36
CA VAL A 436 13.18 -6.62 -5.80
C VAL A 436 12.35 -5.44 -6.26
N TRP A 437 11.46 -5.66 -7.24
CA TRP A 437 10.84 -4.59 -8.04
C TRP A 437 9.42 -4.21 -7.62
N SER A 438 8.64 -5.17 -7.13
CA SER A 438 7.25 -4.97 -6.73
C SER A 438 7.00 -5.55 -5.35
N MET A 439 6.06 -4.96 -4.60
CA MET A 439 5.62 -5.44 -3.30
C MET A 439 4.12 -5.20 -3.11
N ALA A 440 3.44 -6.12 -2.41
CA ALA A 440 2.05 -5.96 -1.98
C ALA A 440 1.80 -6.80 -0.71
N VAL A 441 0.83 -6.42 0.12
CA VAL A 441 0.41 -7.21 1.28
C VAL A 441 -0.87 -7.97 0.95
N TYR A 442 -0.84 -9.30 1.03
CA TYR A 442 -1.98 -10.17 0.70
C TYR A 442 -2.07 -11.33 1.69
N GLY A 443 -3.26 -11.69 2.13
CA GLY A 443 -3.48 -12.81 3.05
C GLY A 443 -2.59 -12.78 4.29
N GLY A 444 -2.36 -11.59 4.86
CA GLY A 444 -1.51 -11.38 6.03
C GLY A 444 0.00 -11.40 5.80
N LYS A 445 0.49 -11.47 4.56
CA LYS A 445 1.91 -11.61 4.22
C LYS A 445 2.38 -10.52 3.27
N LEU A 446 3.65 -10.14 3.36
CA LEU A 446 4.29 -9.25 2.39
C LEU A 446 4.79 -10.07 1.20
N PHE A 447 4.23 -9.86 0.02
CA PHE A 447 4.70 -10.43 -1.24
C PHE A 447 5.70 -9.49 -1.92
N ALA A 448 6.69 -10.06 -2.59
CA ALA A 448 7.71 -9.36 -3.35
C ALA A 448 8.02 -10.07 -4.67
N GLY A 449 8.23 -9.28 -5.74
CA GLY A 449 8.53 -9.78 -7.09
C GLY A 449 9.98 -9.47 -7.51
N THR A 450 10.64 -10.43 -8.18
CA THR A 450 12.08 -10.34 -8.51
C THR A 450 12.40 -10.16 -10.00
N LEU A 451 13.64 -9.74 -10.29
CA LEU A 451 14.34 -9.82 -11.58
C LEU A 451 15.79 -10.27 -11.32
N PRO A 452 16.39 -11.12 -12.18
CA PRO A 452 15.84 -11.70 -13.42
C PRO A 452 15.11 -13.03 -13.23
N MET A 453 15.00 -13.55 -12.02
CA MET A 453 14.39 -14.87 -11.81
C MET A 453 12.86 -14.87 -12.00
N GLY A 454 12.23 -13.68 -11.97
CA GLY A 454 10.80 -13.50 -12.16
C GLY A 454 9.95 -14.22 -11.11
N GLN A 455 10.49 -14.41 -9.91
CA GLN A 455 9.80 -15.14 -8.84
C GLN A 455 8.97 -14.21 -7.97
N VAL A 456 7.92 -14.79 -7.41
CA VAL A 456 7.13 -14.18 -6.34
C VAL A 456 7.46 -14.86 -5.03
N MET A 457 7.91 -14.08 -4.06
CA MET A 457 8.29 -14.53 -2.72
C MET A 457 7.36 -13.87 -1.69
N SER A 458 7.11 -14.50 -0.54
CA SER A 458 6.40 -13.86 0.56
C SER A 458 7.11 -13.97 1.90
N LEU A 459 7.02 -12.92 2.72
CA LEU A 459 7.45 -12.88 4.11
C LEU A 459 6.24 -12.87 5.05
N GLU A 460 6.32 -13.67 6.10
CA GLU A 460 5.44 -13.58 7.26
C GLU A 460 6.28 -13.26 8.50
N VAL A 461 6.03 -12.11 9.12
CA VAL A 461 6.59 -11.78 10.43
C VAL A 461 5.48 -11.25 11.34
N GLY A 462 5.49 -11.70 12.60
CA GLY A 462 4.32 -11.55 13.46
C GLY A 462 3.12 -12.30 12.88
N VAL A 463 1.92 -11.73 13.01
CA VAL A 463 0.69 -12.16 12.36
C VAL A 463 -0.07 -10.92 11.91
N ASN A 464 -0.75 -10.98 10.77
CA ASN A 464 -1.57 -9.89 10.28
C ASN A 464 -2.85 -10.45 9.67
N ALA A 465 -4.02 -10.02 10.14
CA ALA A 465 -5.30 -10.29 9.50
C ALA A 465 -5.60 -9.14 8.53
N THR A 466 -5.72 -9.46 7.25
CA THR A 466 -5.96 -8.47 6.19
C THR A 466 -7.32 -8.68 5.55
N VAL A 467 -8.08 -7.60 5.41
CA VAL A 467 -9.27 -7.55 4.55
C VAL A 467 -8.78 -7.14 3.16
N ASP A 468 -8.57 -8.11 2.28
CA ASP A 468 -7.98 -7.93 0.94
C ASP A 468 -8.99 -7.35 -0.09
N TYR A 469 -9.96 -6.58 0.41
CA TYR A 469 -10.91 -5.77 -0.33
C TYR A 469 -10.70 -4.30 0.03
N ALA A 470 -10.97 -3.39 -0.91
CA ALA A 470 -10.99 -1.97 -0.60
C ALA A 470 -12.20 -1.66 0.30
N LEU A 471 -11.96 -1.13 1.50
CA LEU A 471 -13.03 -0.74 2.39
C LEU A 471 -13.84 0.40 1.75
N PRO A 472 -15.18 0.28 1.64
CA PRO A 472 -16.01 1.32 1.04
C PRO A 472 -15.89 2.66 1.78
N CYS A 473 -16.18 3.74 1.07
CA CYS A 473 -16.29 5.07 1.66
C CYS A 473 -17.58 5.20 2.49
N GLY A 474 -17.67 6.26 3.29
CA GLY A 474 -18.75 6.48 4.25
C GLY A 474 -18.56 5.67 5.54
N TRP A 475 -19.64 5.55 6.31
CA TRP A 475 -19.64 4.88 7.62
C TRP A 475 -19.49 3.37 7.50
N GLN A 476 -18.48 2.83 8.18
CA GLN A 476 -18.21 1.40 8.32
C GLN A 476 -17.97 1.09 9.80
N HIS A 477 -18.59 0.02 10.31
CA HIS A 477 -18.29 -0.50 11.64
C HIS A 477 -17.18 -1.54 11.54
N LEU A 478 -16.14 -1.40 12.35
CA LEU A 478 -15.02 -2.33 12.42
C LEU A 478 -14.92 -2.97 13.80
N VAL A 479 -14.66 -4.27 13.82
CA VAL A 479 -14.20 -4.97 15.02
C VAL A 479 -12.92 -5.74 14.69
N ALA A 480 -11.86 -5.51 15.44
CA ALA A 480 -10.62 -6.28 15.38
C ALA A 480 -10.44 -7.05 16.68
N MET A 481 -10.15 -8.35 16.60
CA MET A 481 -10.16 -9.23 17.76
C MET A 481 -8.96 -10.15 17.78
N ARG A 482 -8.42 -10.37 18.97
CA ARG A 482 -7.50 -11.46 19.25
C ARG A 482 -8.14 -12.44 20.23
N VAL A 483 -8.16 -13.72 19.86
CA VAL A 483 -8.64 -14.83 20.70
C VAL A 483 -7.61 -15.96 20.67
N GLY A 484 -6.83 -16.08 21.73
CA GLY A 484 -5.64 -16.92 21.81
C GLY A 484 -4.66 -16.66 20.67
N LYS A 485 -4.63 -17.60 19.72
CA LYS A 485 -3.77 -17.60 18.51
C LYS A 485 -4.47 -17.13 17.24
N ARG A 486 -5.71 -16.65 17.35
CA ARG A 486 -6.54 -16.26 16.20
C ARG A 486 -6.71 -14.74 16.19
N LEU A 487 -6.49 -14.13 15.03
CA LEU A 487 -6.88 -12.75 14.76
C LEU A 487 -8.10 -12.73 13.84
N GLN A 488 -9.07 -11.88 14.13
CA GLN A 488 -10.26 -11.71 13.31
C GLN A 488 -10.54 -10.23 13.06
N VAL A 489 -11.06 -9.93 11.88
CA VAL A 489 -11.56 -8.59 11.52
C VAL A 489 -12.96 -8.72 10.98
N TYR A 490 -13.89 -7.97 11.57
CA TYR A 490 -15.28 -7.86 11.14
C TYR A 490 -15.54 -6.49 10.57
N VAL A 491 -16.28 -6.44 9.46
CA VAL A 491 -16.76 -5.22 8.82
C VAL A 491 -18.27 -5.28 8.77
N ASN A 492 -18.95 -4.29 9.37
CA ASN A 492 -20.41 -4.22 9.48
C ASN A 492 -21.05 -5.52 10.00
N GLY A 493 -20.38 -6.18 10.94
CA GLY A 493 -20.84 -7.43 11.55
C GLY A 493 -20.49 -8.71 10.80
N GLN A 494 -19.94 -8.62 9.59
CA GLN A 494 -19.48 -9.79 8.84
C GLN A 494 -17.99 -10.03 9.09
N CYS A 495 -17.60 -11.27 9.40
CA CYS A 495 -16.19 -11.66 9.48
C CYS A 495 -15.57 -11.62 8.08
N MET A 496 -14.59 -10.74 7.87
CA MET A 496 -13.93 -10.51 6.58
C MET A 496 -12.49 -11.01 6.56
N ALA A 497 -11.87 -11.20 7.73
CA ALA A 497 -10.57 -11.84 7.87
C ALA A 497 -10.56 -12.72 9.14
N ASP A 498 -10.01 -13.92 9.03
CA ASP A 498 -9.83 -14.86 10.14
C ASP A 498 -8.52 -15.62 9.93
N VAL A 499 -7.54 -15.34 10.79
CA VAL A 499 -6.18 -15.89 10.67
C VAL A 499 -5.80 -16.61 11.95
N LEU A 500 -5.51 -17.91 11.84
CA LEU A 500 -4.93 -18.70 12.91
C LEU A 500 -3.41 -18.74 12.74
N THR A 501 -2.68 -18.31 13.77
CA THR A 501 -1.23 -18.43 13.80
C THR A 501 -0.79 -19.65 14.61
N GLY A 502 0.35 -20.25 14.26
CA GLY A 502 0.97 -21.28 15.10
C GLY A 502 1.60 -20.70 16.37
N ASN A 503 1.79 -19.39 16.41
CA ASN A 503 2.63 -18.75 17.38
C ASN A 503 1.85 -18.20 18.58
N ASP A 504 2.53 -18.17 19.72
CA ASP A 504 2.06 -17.44 20.90
C ASP A 504 2.53 -15.98 20.81
N PHE A 505 1.66 -15.07 21.24
CA PHE A 505 1.98 -13.65 21.36
C PHE A 505 1.74 -13.21 22.80
N ASN A 506 2.63 -12.42 23.35
CA ASN A 506 2.46 -11.79 24.64
C ASN A 506 2.51 -10.29 24.41
N LEU A 507 1.46 -9.56 24.78
CA LEU A 507 1.40 -8.10 24.71
C LEU A 507 1.61 -7.44 26.08
N HIS A 508 1.83 -8.23 27.15
CA HIS A 508 2.17 -7.71 28.46
C HIS A 508 3.55 -7.06 28.47
N GLY A 509 3.74 -6.11 29.39
CA GLY A 509 4.97 -5.36 29.55
C GLY A 509 5.10 -4.19 28.57
N LEU A 510 4.09 -3.94 27.74
CA LEU A 510 4.01 -2.71 26.96
C LEU A 510 3.65 -1.55 27.89
N GLU A 511 4.64 -0.69 28.16
CA GLU A 511 4.47 0.57 28.90
C GLU A 511 4.12 1.75 27.97
N LEU A 512 4.00 1.49 26.66
CA LEU A 512 3.64 2.50 25.67
C LEU A 512 2.16 2.88 25.78
N PRO A 513 1.83 4.16 25.55
CA PRO A 513 0.43 4.56 25.44
C PRO A 513 -0.21 3.96 24.19
N ILE A 514 -1.53 3.79 24.24
CA ILE A 514 -2.34 3.48 23.05
C ILE A 514 -2.60 4.79 22.32
N SER A 515 -2.30 4.84 21.03
CA SER A 515 -2.61 5.99 20.17
C SER A 515 -3.79 5.67 19.26
N ILE A 516 -4.80 6.53 19.24
CA ILE A 516 -5.95 6.48 18.34
C ILE A 516 -5.76 7.57 17.29
N GLY A 517 -5.84 7.21 16.02
CA GLY A 517 -5.63 8.12 14.89
C GLY A 517 -4.17 8.29 14.47
N SER A 518 -3.23 7.54 15.04
CA SER A 518 -1.83 7.52 14.59
C SER A 518 -1.16 6.17 14.86
N GLY A 519 -0.14 5.86 14.04
CA GLY A 519 0.58 4.59 14.08
C GLY A 519 1.76 4.57 13.12
N ALA A 520 2.03 3.40 12.55
CA ALA A 520 3.21 3.18 11.72
C ALA A 520 3.03 3.61 10.25
N HIS A 521 1.82 3.83 9.77
CA HIS A 521 1.55 4.23 8.40
C HIS A 521 1.40 5.74 8.31
N ALA A 522 0.22 6.26 8.63
CA ALA A 522 -0.15 7.66 8.50
C ALA A 522 -1.18 8.06 9.56
N TYR A 523 -1.29 9.36 9.85
CA TYR A 523 -2.37 9.86 10.70
C TYR A 523 -3.74 9.58 10.05
N TYR A 524 -4.71 9.23 10.87
CA TYR A 524 -6.07 8.93 10.41
C TYR A 524 -6.71 10.18 9.78
N ASN A 525 -7.31 10.01 8.61
CA ASN A 525 -8.03 11.05 7.89
C ASN A 525 -9.50 10.63 7.69
N GLY A 526 -10.39 11.16 8.52
CA GLY A 526 -11.78 10.78 8.53
C GLY A 526 -12.48 11.14 9.83
N ARG A 527 -13.67 10.58 10.05
CA ARG A 527 -14.36 10.68 11.35
C ARG A 527 -14.37 9.34 12.05
N MET A 528 -14.47 9.38 13.38
CA MET A 528 -14.61 8.21 14.23
C MET A 528 -15.74 8.41 15.24
N TYR A 529 -16.48 7.34 15.51
CA TYR A 529 -17.59 7.28 16.46
C TYR A 529 -17.51 5.98 17.26
N ASP A 530 -17.94 6.03 18.53
CA ASP A 530 -18.10 4.87 19.42
C ASP A 530 -16.88 3.93 19.47
N PHE A 531 -15.71 4.49 19.80
CA PHE A 531 -14.48 3.71 19.92
C PHE A 531 -14.45 2.96 21.26
N ARG A 532 -14.18 1.65 21.22
CA ARG A 532 -14.20 0.77 22.38
C ARG A 532 -13.03 -0.21 22.39
N ILE A 533 -12.57 -0.56 23.59
CA ILE A 533 -11.64 -1.67 23.82
C ILE A 533 -12.20 -2.56 24.93
N TYR A 534 -12.21 -3.88 24.69
CA TYR A 534 -12.64 -4.93 25.61
C TYR A 534 -11.47 -5.84 25.97
N ASN A 535 -11.36 -6.34 27.20
CA ASN A 535 -10.40 -7.40 27.61
C ASN A 535 -10.95 -8.82 27.41
N ARG A 536 -11.76 -8.98 26.38
CA ARG A 536 -12.33 -10.27 25.99
C ARG A 536 -12.68 -10.26 24.52
N ASP A 537 -13.01 -11.43 24.02
CA ASP A 537 -13.72 -11.58 22.77
C ASP A 537 -15.18 -11.10 22.88
N LEU A 538 -15.70 -10.66 21.74
CA LEU A 538 -17.10 -10.31 21.54
C LEU A 538 -17.80 -11.44 20.79
N LEU A 539 -19.01 -11.79 21.22
CA LEU A 539 -19.85 -12.75 20.53
C LEU A 539 -20.43 -12.13 19.25
N GLN A 540 -20.83 -12.97 18.29
CA GLN A 540 -21.42 -12.52 17.03
C GLN A 540 -22.63 -11.58 17.25
N ASP A 541 -23.51 -11.90 18.20
CA ASP A 541 -24.69 -11.07 18.50
C ASP A 541 -24.31 -9.69 19.07
N GLU A 542 -23.23 -9.62 19.85
CA GLU A 542 -22.69 -8.35 20.38
C GLU A 542 -22.10 -7.50 19.24
N ILE A 543 -21.33 -8.13 18.35
CA ILE A 543 -20.77 -7.48 17.16
C ILE A 543 -21.90 -6.94 16.27
N MET A 544 -22.94 -7.74 16.05
CA MET A 544 -24.12 -7.33 15.28
C MET A 544 -24.88 -6.20 15.96
N SER A 545 -24.98 -6.21 17.29
CA SER A 545 -25.60 -5.12 18.05
C SER A 545 -24.82 -3.81 17.91
N LEU A 546 -23.48 -3.86 17.96
CA LEU A 546 -22.62 -2.68 17.79
C LEU A 546 -22.66 -2.14 16.34
N ALA A 547 -22.74 -3.04 15.34
CA ALA A 547 -22.91 -2.68 13.93
C ALA A 547 -24.34 -2.21 13.58
N GLY A 548 -25.32 -2.61 14.40
CA GLY A 548 -26.75 -2.40 14.17
C GLY A 548 -27.34 -1.16 14.84
N ALA A 549 -26.53 -0.38 15.58
CA ALA A 549 -26.92 0.94 16.06
C ALA A 549 -27.15 1.87 14.85
N ARG A 550 -28.37 1.83 14.31
CA ARG A 550 -28.90 2.69 13.24
C ARG A 550 -29.97 3.61 13.77
#